data_AF-A0A3P9NFN6-F1
#
_entry.id   AF-A0A3P9NFN6-F1
#
_cell.length_a   1.000
_cell.length_b   1.000
_cell.length_c   1.000
_cell.angle_alpha   90.00
_cell.angle_beta   90.00
_cell.angle_gamma   90.00
#
_symmetry.space_group_name_H-M   'P 1'
#
loop_
_entity.id
_entity.type
_entity.pdbx_description
1 polymer ?
#
loop_
_entity_poly.entity_id
_entity_poly.type
_entity_poly.pdbx_seq_one_letter_code
_entity_poly.pdbx_strand_id
1 'polypeptide(L)'
;MLTEVPVTTATRVSDVVEFCKEAGESECHLAEVWNGHERPLPQELLLLDLLNAWGARRTEVRYYLRHRPLWPPGRTTTPPPVATR
;
A
#
# COMPACT_ATOMS: atom_id res chain seq x y z
N MET A 1 -9.94 2.21 -9.02
CA MET A 1 -10.58 3.54 -8.96
C MET A 1 -9.51 4.56 -8.57
N LEU A 2 -9.63 5.82 -8.98
CA LEU A 2 -8.74 6.91 -8.56
C LEU A 2 -9.50 7.74 -7.53
N THR A 3 -8.90 7.96 -6.36
CA THR A 3 -9.50 8.78 -5.30
C THR A 3 -8.68 10.05 -5.13
N GLU A 4 -9.33 11.20 -5.25
CA GLU A 4 -8.72 12.49 -4.97
C GLU A 4 -8.89 12.80 -3.48
N VAL A 5 -7.78 12.77 -2.72
CA VAL A 5 -7.79 13.05 -1.28
C VAL A 5 -7.21 14.45 -1.06
N PRO A 6 -7.94 15.37 -0.39
CA PRO A 6 -7.38 16.66 -0.04
C PRO A 6 -6.25 16.49 0.98
N VAL A 7 -5.06 16.98 0.63
CA VAL A 7 -3.86 16.86 1.48
C VAL A 7 -3.63 18.16 2.22
N THR A 8 -3.50 18.08 3.54
CA THR A 8 -3.13 19.19 4.41
C THR A 8 -1.73 18.97 5.01
N THR A 9 -1.19 19.98 5.69
CA THR A 9 0.10 19.87 6.41
C THR A 9 0.08 18.85 7.55
N ALA A 10 -1.10 18.47 8.05
CA ALA A 10 -1.26 17.49 9.11
C ALA A 10 -1.62 16.08 8.58
N THR A 11 -1.92 15.94 7.29
CA THR A 11 -2.37 14.68 6.70
C THR A 11 -1.22 13.66 6.67
N ARG A 12 -1.38 12.57 7.41
CA ARG A 12 -0.44 11.45 7.42
C ARG A 12 -0.81 10.39 6.39
N VAL A 13 0.15 9.54 6.06
CA VAL A 13 -0.10 8.35 5.24
C VAL A 13 -1.19 7.46 5.86
N SER A 14 -1.20 7.30 7.19
CA SER A 14 -2.25 6.56 7.90
C SER A 14 -3.66 7.10 7.66
N ASP A 15 -3.84 8.43 7.65
CA ASP A 15 -5.14 9.06 7.44
C ASP A 15 -5.68 8.75 6.04
N VAL A 16 -4.81 8.78 5.02
CA VAL A 16 -5.17 8.44 3.64
C VAL A 16 -5.50 6.95 3.51
N VAL A 17 -4.73 6.09 4.17
CA VAL A 17 -5.01 4.65 4.19
C VAL A 17 -6.39 4.40 4.78
N GLU A 18 -6.70 4.96 5.96
CA GLU A 18 -7.99 4.75 6.62
C GLU A 18 -9.14 5.40 5.86
N PHE A 19 -8.90 6.51 5.16
CA PHE A 19 -9.91 7.14 4.29
C PHE A 19 -10.22 6.31 3.03
N CYS A 20 -9.21 5.68 2.43
CA CYS A 20 -9.37 4.92 1.19
C CYS A 20 -9.69 3.43 1.41
N LYS A 21 -9.47 2.89 2.61
CA LYS A 21 -9.68 1.49 2.93
C LYS A 21 -11.18 1.15 3.00
N GLU A 22 -11.56 -0.02 2.47
CA GLU A 22 -12.94 -0.51 2.58
C GLU A 22 -13.19 -1.29 3.88
N ALA A 23 -14.46 -1.37 4.28
CA ALA A 23 -14.87 -2.12 5.47
C ALA A 23 -14.55 -3.62 5.31
N GLY A 24 -13.72 -4.15 6.21
CA GLY A 24 -13.25 -5.55 6.16
C GLY A 24 -11.81 -5.72 5.69
N GLU A 25 -11.19 -4.65 5.17
CA GLU A 25 -9.78 -4.72 4.77
C GLU A 25 -8.85 -4.52 5.98
N SER A 26 -7.88 -5.42 6.11
CA SER A 26 -6.87 -5.43 7.17
C SER A 26 -5.48 -5.28 6.55
N GLU A 27 -4.54 -4.64 7.26
CA GLU A 27 -3.13 -4.53 6.83
C GLU A 27 -2.88 -3.81 5.49
N CYS A 28 -3.55 -2.68 5.31
CA CYS A 28 -3.33 -1.80 4.17
C CYS A 28 -2.14 -0.86 4.43
N HIS A 29 -1.40 -0.54 3.37
CA HIS A 29 -0.36 0.49 3.39
C HIS A 29 -0.38 1.28 2.08
N LEU A 30 0.12 2.52 2.13
CA LEU A 30 0.29 3.32 0.94
C LEU A 30 1.67 3.04 0.33
N ALA A 31 1.73 2.90 -0.99
CA ALA A 31 2.97 2.77 -1.73
C ALA A 31 3.08 3.91 -2.75
N GLU A 32 4.25 4.53 -2.82
CA GLU A 32 4.59 5.45 -3.91
C GLU A 32 5.20 4.67 -5.07
N VAL A 33 4.81 5.00 -6.29
CA VAL A 33 5.35 4.44 -7.52
C VAL A 33 5.84 5.58 -8.39
N TRP A 34 7.14 5.55 -8.70
CA TRP A 34 7.75 6.49 -9.62
C TRP A 34 8.65 5.75 -10.60
N ASN A 35 8.47 6.01 -11.90
CA ASN A 35 9.26 5.40 -12.97
C ASN A 35 9.37 3.86 -12.86
N GLY A 36 8.28 3.19 -12.46
CA GLY A 36 8.23 1.74 -12.25
C GLY A 36 8.83 1.24 -10.93
N HIS A 37 9.42 2.11 -10.11
CA HIS A 37 9.88 1.77 -8.77
C HIS A 37 8.76 1.99 -7.75
N GLU A 38 8.31 0.89 -7.14
CA GLU A 38 7.34 0.90 -6.05
C GLU A 38 8.05 0.86 -4.70
N ARG A 39 7.62 1.73 -3.77
CA ARG A 39 8.15 1.79 -2.41
C ARG A 39 7.01 1.95 -1.40
N PRO A 40 6.96 1.12 -0.34
CA PRO A 40 6.00 1.30 0.75
C PRO A 40 6.37 2.52 1.60
N LEU A 41 5.34 3.28 2.00
CA LEU A 41 5.48 4.49 2.80
C LEU A 41 5.22 4.22 4.29
N PRO A 42 5.97 4.86 5.21
CA PRO A 42 5.68 4.79 6.64
C PRO A 42 4.36 5.49 6.98
N GLN A 43 3.58 4.92 7.90
CA GLN A 43 2.26 5.43 8.28
C GLN A 43 2.30 6.81 8.95
N GLU A 44 3.31 7.08 9.77
CA GLU A 44 3.48 8.35 10.50
C GLU A 44 3.98 9.51 9.62
N LEU A 45 4.32 9.23 8.36
CA LEU A 45 4.91 10.21 7.48
C LEU A 45 3.85 11.16 6.91
N LEU A 46 4.18 12.45 6.83
CA LEU A 46 3.27 13.46 6.31
C LEU A 46 3.25 13.44 4.78
N LEU A 47 2.04 13.34 4.21
CA LEU A 47 1.88 13.24 2.76
C LEU A 47 2.34 14.52 2.06
N LEU A 48 2.17 15.68 2.70
CA LEU A 48 2.65 16.94 2.17
C LEU A 48 4.18 17.00 2.07
N ASP A 49 4.91 16.41 3.01
CA ASP A 49 6.37 16.34 2.95
C ASP A 49 6.85 15.48 1.78
N LEU A 50 6.17 14.36 1.49
CA LEU A 50 6.46 13.55 0.29
C LEU A 50 6.25 14.36 -0.98
N LEU A 51 5.09 14.99 -1.12
CA LEU A 51 4.79 15.81 -2.28
C LEU A 51 5.84 16.93 -2.41
N ASN A 52 6.21 17.57 -1.31
CA ASN A 52 7.25 18.60 -1.30
C ASN A 52 8.61 18.06 -1.75
N ALA A 53 9.02 16.88 -1.30
CA ALA A 53 10.26 16.23 -1.73
C ALA A 53 10.29 15.95 -3.25
N TRP A 54 9.14 15.60 -3.85
CA TRP A 54 9.02 15.39 -5.29
C TRP A 54 9.03 16.69 -6.11
N GLY A 55 8.67 17.83 -5.51
CA GLY A 55 8.72 19.14 -6.16
C GLY A 55 7.93 19.20 -7.48
N ALA A 56 8.60 19.48 -8.60
CA ALA A 56 7.96 19.52 -9.92
C ALA A 56 7.51 18.15 -10.45
N ARG A 57 8.03 17.05 -9.87
CA ARG A 57 7.76 15.66 -10.30
C ARG A 57 6.53 15.04 -9.62
N ARG A 58 5.79 15.81 -8.83
CA ARG A 58 4.57 15.34 -8.13
C ARG A 58 3.53 14.73 -9.07
N THR A 59 3.48 15.18 -10.33
CA THR A 59 2.53 14.66 -11.34
C THR A 59 2.97 13.32 -11.94
N GLU A 60 4.25 12.95 -11.77
CA GLU A 60 4.81 11.69 -12.25
C GLU A 60 4.70 10.57 -11.21
N VAL A 61 4.76 10.91 -9.92
CA VAL A 61 4.59 9.94 -8.84
C VAL A 61 3.11 9.57 -8.69
N ARG A 62 2.85 8.28 -8.44
CA ARG A 62 1.51 7.76 -8.19
C ARG A 62 1.47 7.08 -6.84
N TYR A 63 0.39 7.25 -6.11
CA TYR A 63 0.20 6.60 -4.83
C TYR A 63 -0.85 5.50 -4.96
N TYR A 64 -0.55 4.32 -4.46
CA TYR A 64 -1.41 3.16 -4.51
C TYR A 64 -1.63 2.62 -3.11
N LEU A 65 -2.90 2.38 -2.77
CA LEU A 65 -3.23 1.56 -1.60
C LEU A 65 -2.88 0.11 -1.94
N ARG A 66 -2.04 -0.50 -1.12
CA ARG A 66 -1.61 -1.89 -1.24
C ARG A 66 -2.06 -2.65 0.00
N HIS A 67 -2.77 -3.74 -0.23
CA HIS A 67 -3.08 -4.70 0.82
C HIS A 67 -1.85 -5.57 0.99
N ARG A 68 -1.29 -5.65 2.20
CA ARG A 68 -0.35 -6.73 2.45
C ARG A 68 -1.16 -8.01 2.37
N PRO A 69 -0.83 -8.97 1.49
CA PRO A 69 -1.44 -10.26 1.60
C PRO A 69 -1.02 -10.82 2.96
N LEU A 70 -1.99 -10.97 3.86
CA LEU A 70 -1.94 -12.06 4.80
C LEU A 70 -1.74 -13.29 3.94
N TRP A 71 -0.50 -13.76 3.87
CA TRP A 71 -0.21 -15.12 3.45
C TRP A 71 -1.31 -16.02 4.01
N PRO A 72 -2.03 -16.84 3.21
CA PRO A 72 -3.00 -17.74 3.81
C PRO A 72 -2.22 -18.66 4.76
N PRO A 73 -2.45 -18.66 6.08
CA PRO A 73 -1.87 -19.67 6.93
C PRO A 73 -2.55 -21.00 6.57
N GLY A 74 -1.94 -21.75 5.64
CA GLY A 74 -2.34 -23.10 5.29
C GLY A 74 -2.85 -23.28 3.86
N ARG A 75 -1.93 -23.37 2.91
CA ARG A 75 -1.99 -24.53 2.01
C ARG A 75 -0.97 -25.52 2.54
N THR A 76 -1.42 -26.40 3.43
CA THR A 76 -0.79 -27.71 3.59
C THR A 76 -0.75 -28.34 2.21
N THR A 77 0.37 -28.19 1.50
CA THR A 77 0.74 -29.15 0.47
C THR A 77 0.99 -30.45 1.21
N THR A 78 -0.07 -31.24 1.41
CA THR A 78 0.11 -32.67 1.63
C THR A 78 0.93 -33.19 0.45
N PRO A 79 2.12 -33.78 0.67
CA PRO A 79 2.77 -34.53 -0.39
C PRO A 79 1.84 -35.68 -0.81
N PRO A 80 1.84 -36.11 -2.09
CA PRO A 80 1.03 -37.24 -2.50
C PRO A 80 1.41 -38.47 -1.66
N PRO A 81 0.47 -39.37 -1.31
CA PRO A 81 0.86 -40.63 -0.70
C PRO A 81 1.77 -41.36 -1.69
N VAL A 82 3.00 -41.65 -1.27
CA VAL A 82 3.86 -42.55 -2.00
C VAL A 82 3.15 -43.91 -2.02
N ALA A 83 2.55 -44.24 -3.16
CA ALA A 83 2.01 -45.56 -3.39
C ALA A 83 3.22 -46.50 -3.46
N THR A 84 3.52 -47.15 -2.34
CA THR A 84 4.40 -48.31 -2.30
C THR A 84 3.69 -49.44 -3.04
N ARG A 85 4.22 -49.84 -4.19
CA ARG A 85 4.10 -51.21 -4.71
C ARG A 85 5.08 -51.48 -5.83
#